data_AF-A0A914EP47-F1
#
_entry.id   AF-A0A914EP47-F1
#
_cell.length_a   1.000
_cell.length_b   1.000
_cell.length_c   1.000
_cell.angle_alpha   90.00
_cell.angle_beta   90.00
_cell.angle_gamma   90.00
#
_symmetry.space_group_name_H-M   'P 1'
#
loop_
_entity.id
_entity.type
_entity.pdbx_description
1 polymer ?
#
loop_
_entity_poly.entity_id
_entity_poly.type
_entity_poly.pdbx_seq_one_letter_code
_entity_poly.pdbx_strand_id
1 'polypeptide(L)'
;MNIFLMIDVSTNMGAANLRQLALSLSSEFTQLSIATNSCQPHTNQIAVITYSDTANIVANLTQIQSHQDLANTLLSLKVSNSSSAFGISNALNLAEKAWNDFDYSDFCPMTDRRGVFVFAGASVNNVNVTAFIYNLPFIVNSWDSIITINANSKDALLTQFFNNISSPSFNLSMADKNVYQDFTWAITQANCGCSVFGELLQITEFNTTANKWQKYADCFQLSGFIGFHDPGNSICFEEGGSTDAAITSAVKENFVRQMIGGWSNVPQLWFIGLHRNAQKKWVWTDFDGSEFPLGNYAPWAPGYNENSPGDCVAVVYQPGVDLSKNYLWAPISCQNQTTCDDSDETNCVNVICQERACDADYAGCSGTITPPASIPGQKRMKRTRQEKIKYSKASKERKNRVLKKNKKL
;
A
#
# COMPACT_ATOMS: atom_id res chain seq x y z
N MET A 1 7.32 1.15 11.05
CA MET A 1 7.89 0.15 10.11
C MET A 1 9.32 -0.18 10.51
N ASN A 2 9.83 -1.35 10.11
CA ASN A 2 11.24 -1.72 10.25
C ASN A 2 12.00 -1.42 8.96
N ILE A 3 13.00 -0.52 9.05
CA ILE A 3 13.74 0.02 7.91
C ILE A 3 15.17 -0.52 7.95
N PHE A 4 15.62 -1.15 6.88
CA PHE A 4 16.99 -1.60 6.70
C PHE A 4 17.69 -0.74 5.65
N LEU A 5 18.56 0.16 6.10
CA LEU A 5 19.41 1.00 5.24
C LEU A 5 20.66 0.21 4.86
N MET A 6 20.77 -0.23 3.60
CA MET A 6 21.93 -0.93 3.06
C MET A 6 22.77 0.03 2.23
N ILE A 7 23.95 0.38 2.71
CA ILE A 7 24.79 1.43 2.14
C ILE A 7 26.08 0.82 1.59
N ASP A 8 26.29 0.98 0.28
CA ASP A 8 27.56 0.68 -0.36
C ASP A 8 28.67 1.59 0.19
N VAL A 9 29.71 0.99 0.75
CA VAL A 9 30.91 1.66 1.24
C VAL A 9 32.15 1.26 0.45
N SER A 10 32.00 0.69 -0.74
CA SER A 10 33.12 0.37 -1.63
C SER A 10 33.87 1.61 -2.10
N THR A 11 35.07 1.42 -2.67
CA THR A 11 35.82 2.51 -3.30
C THR A 11 35.05 3.19 -4.44
N ASN A 12 34.10 2.48 -5.07
CA ASN A 12 33.27 3.02 -6.16
C ASN A 12 32.20 3.98 -5.65
N MET A 13 31.70 3.81 -4.42
CA MET A 13 30.88 4.84 -3.77
C MET A 13 31.68 6.13 -3.62
N GLY A 14 32.91 6.03 -3.09
CA GLY A 14 33.80 7.16 -2.88
C GLY A 14 33.35 8.06 -1.72
N ALA A 15 34.31 8.77 -1.12
CA ALA A 15 34.07 9.50 0.14
C ALA A 15 33.12 10.68 -0.03
N ALA A 16 33.14 11.34 -1.20
CA ALA A 16 32.28 12.47 -1.50
C ALA A 16 30.80 12.04 -1.60
N ASN A 17 30.48 11.00 -2.37
CA ASN A 17 29.10 10.54 -2.52
C ASN A 17 28.58 9.92 -1.21
N LEU A 18 29.42 9.17 -0.48
CA LEU A 18 29.03 8.61 0.82
C LEU A 18 28.70 9.72 1.83
N ARG A 19 29.51 10.79 1.88
CA ARG A 19 29.25 11.94 2.75
C ARG A 19 27.98 12.69 2.33
N GLN A 20 27.79 12.90 1.03
CA GLN A 20 26.59 13.56 0.50
C GLN A 20 25.34 12.74 0.85
N LEU A 21 25.39 11.42 0.64
CA LEU A 21 24.31 10.51 1.00
C LEU A 21 23.99 10.61 2.49
N ALA A 22 25.00 10.53 3.36
CA ALA A 22 24.82 10.62 4.80
C ALA A 22 24.12 11.92 5.23
N LEU A 23 24.54 13.06 4.67
CA LEU A 23 23.92 14.36 4.95
C LEU A 23 22.47 14.43 4.48
N SER A 24 22.20 13.97 3.26
CA SER A 24 20.85 14.00 2.70
C SER A 24 19.89 13.07 3.44
N LEU A 25 20.31 11.83 3.74
CA LEU A 25 19.49 10.90 4.52
C LEU A 25 19.21 11.46 5.92
N SER A 26 20.22 12.01 6.59
CA SER A 26 20.02 12.62 7.91
C SER A 26 18.98 13.75 7.87
N SER A 27 18.95 14.53 6.78
CA SER A 27 17.97 15.59 6.58
C SER A 27 16.58 15.05 6.28
N GLU A 28 16.44 14.09 5.36
CA GLU A 28 15.12 13.57 4.95
C GLU A 28 14.43 12.76 6.07
N PHE A 29 15.19 12.00 6.86
CA PHE A 29 14.65 11.25 7.99
C PHE A 29 14.14 12.15 9.12
N THR A 30 14.39 13.47 9.09
CA THR A 30 13.78 14.39 10.06
C THR A 30 12.25 14.42 9.98
N GLN A 31 11.69 14.04 8.84
CA GLN A 31 10.24 13.99 8.60
C GLN A 31 9.59 12.70 9.12
N LEU A 32 10.37 11.73 9.57
CA LEU A 32 9.90 10.43 10.05
C LEU A 32 10.01 10.34 11.57
N SER A 33 9.05 9.70 12.23
CA SER A 33 9.19 9.41 13.67
C SER A 33 10.11 8.21 13.87
N ILE A 34 11.18 8.38 14.63
CA ILE A 34 12.09 7.29 15.01
C ILE A 34 11.65 6.72 16.36
N ALA A 35 11.62 5.39 16.45
CA ALA A 35 11.24 4.68 17.65
C ALA A 35 12.28 4.90 18.76
N THR A 36 11.84 5.38 19.93
CA THR A 36 12.73 5.51 21.09
C THR A 36 12.85 4.22 21.89
N ASN A 37 11.98 3.23 21.61
CA ASN A 37 11.97 1.91 22.22
C ASN A 37 11.30 0.89 21.28
N SER A 38 11.38 -0.39 21.62
CA SER A 38 10.88 -1.51 20.81
C SER A 38 9.37 -1.62 20.67
N CYS A 39 8.59 -0.78 21.35
CA CYS A 39 7.15 -0.95 21.52
C CYS A 39 6.36 0.33 21.27
N GLN A 40 7.00 1.33 20.66
CA GLN A 40 6.35 2.59 20.38
C GLN A 40 5.49 2.43 19.11
N PRO A 41 4.14 2.46 19.21
CA PRO A 41 3.30 2.39 18.02
C PRO A 41 3.58 3.62 17.16
N HIS A 42 3.40 3.48 15.84
CA HIS A 42 3.53 4.62 14.93
C HIS A 42 4.94 5.25 14.99
N THR A 43 5.96 4.40 14.84
CA THR A 43 7.36 4.83 14.72
C THR A 43 8.16 3.89 13.82
N ASN A 44 9.33 4.36 13.42
CA ASN A 44 10.28 3.64 12.57
C ASN A 44 11.48 3.16 13.38
N GLN A 45 11.77 1.87 13.26
CA GLN A 45 13.02 1.28 13.74
C GLN A 45 13.98 1.15 12.57
N ILE A 46 15.22 1.60 12.74
CA ILE A 46 16.16 1.73 11.65
C ILE A 46 17.41 0.91 11.95
N ALA A 47 17.72 -0.03 11.06
CA ALA A 47 18.99 -0.72 11.01
C ALA A 47 19.85 -0.10 9.91
N VAL A 48 21.14 0.07 10.17
CA VAL A 48 22.13 0.52 9.21
C VAL A 48 23.09 -0.62 8.93
N ILE A 49 23.12 -1.08 7.70
CA ILE A 49 24.00 -2.13 7.19
C ILE A 49 24.88 -1.50 6.12
N THR A 50 26.18 -1.75 6.21
CA THR A 50 27.12 -1.37 5.16
C THR A 50 27.54 -2.59 4.37
N TYR A 51 27.86 -2.40 3.10
CA TYR A 51 28.41 -3.48 2.29
C TYR A 51 29.46 -3.01 1.29
N SER A 52 30.37 -3.91 0.96
CA SER A 52 31.26 -3.83 -0.20
C SER A 52 31.47 -5.25 -0.73
N ASP A 53 32.55 -5.93 -0.34
CA ASP A 53 32.73 -7.37 -0.52
C ASP A 53 32.01 -8.19 0.56
N THR A 54 32.01 -7.64 1.77
CA THR A 54 31.38 -8.16 2.97
C THR A 54 30.30 -7.19 3.44
N ALA A 55 29.34 -7.68 4.23
CA ALA A 55 28.30 -6.85 4.82
C ALA A 55 28.44 -6.81 6.35
N ASN A 56 28.17 -5.65 6.94
CA ASN A 56 28.30 -5.42 8.38
C ASN A 56 27.12 -4.62 8.91
N ILE A 57 26.58 -5.02 10.06
CA ILE A 57 25.59 -4.23 10.81
C ILE A 57 26.36 -3.14 11.54
N VAL A 58 26.10 -1.88 11.19
CA VAL A 58 26.64 -0.70 11.87
C VAL A 58 25.73 -0.30 13.03
N ALA A 59 24.42 -0.38 12.80
CA ALA A 59 23.40 -0.20 13.82
C ALA A 59 22.26 -1.21 13.61
N ASN A 60 21.80 -1.85 14.68
CA ASN A 60 20.62 -2.71 14.68
C ASN A 60 19.34 -1.88 14.87
N LEU A 61 18.17 -2.53 14.75
CA LEU A 61 16.84 -1.90 14.86
C LEU A 61 16.56 -1.21 16.21
N THR A 62 17.33 -1.49 17.26
CA THR A 62 17.15 -0.89 18.61
C THR A 62 18.12 0.24 18.94
N GLN A 63 19.19 0.41 18.15
CA GLN A 63 20.29 1.31 18.47
C GLN A 63 20.05 2.75 18.01
N ILE A 64 19.28 2.94 16.95
CA ILE A 64 18.90 4.27 16.46
C ILE A 64 17.60 4.69 17.15
N GLN A 65 17.71 5.54 18.15
CA GLN A 65 16.56 5.99 18.97
C GLN A 65 16.22 7.47 18.77
N SER A 66 17.01 8.18 17.96
CA SER A 66 16.80 9.58 17.63
C SER A 66 17.39 9.94 16.27
N HIS A 67 16.95 11.09 15.74
CA HIS A 67 17.48 11.66 14.51
C HIS A 67 18.99 11.96 14.63
N GLN A 68 19.43 12.32 15.83
CA GLN A 68 20.85 12.56 16.11
C GLN A 68 21.66 11.26 16.08
N ASP A 69 21.12 10.14 16.59
CA ASP A 69 21.79 8.83 16.53
C ASP A 69 21.95 8.37 15.08
N LEU A 70 20.89 8.55 14.27
CA LEU A 70 20.92 8.25 12.85
C LEU A 70 21.98 9.10 12.15
N ALA A 71 21.96 10.42 12.36
CA ALA A 71 22.91 11.34 11.74
C ALA A 71 24.36 11.02 12.13
N ASN A 72 24.62 10.77 13.42
CA ASN A 72 25.94 10.37 13.90
C ASN A 72 26.41 9.06 13.27
N THR A 73 25.52 8.07 13.19
CA THR A 73 25.81 6.77 12.58
C THR A 73 26.16 6.91 11.11
N LEU A 74 25.34 7.63 10.33
CA LEU A 74 25.55 7.86 8.90
C LEU A 74 26.83 8.68 8.63
N LEU A 75 27.10 9.71 9.43
CA LEU A 75 28.31 10.54 9.29
C LEU A 75 29.59 9.82 9.74
N SER A 76 29.48 8.74 10.52
CA SER A 76 30.61 7.90 10.93
C SER A 76 31.08 6.92 9.85
N LEU A 77 30.26 6.69 8.81
CA LEU A 77 30.55 5.73 7.76
C LEU A 77 31.83 6.12 6.99
N LYS A 78 32.63 5.11 6.65
CA LYS A 78 33.91 5.27 5.94
C LYS A 78 33.93 4.38 4.71
N VAL A 79 34.54 4.89 3.65
CA VAL A 79 34.85 4.10 2.46
C VAL A 79 35.82 2.99 2.86
N SER A 80 35.45 1.76 2.52
CA SER A 80 36.27 0.56 2.63
C SER A 80 37.36 0.52 1.55
N ASN A 81 38.41 -0.25 1.79
CA ASN A 81 39.48 -0.46 0.82
C ASN A 81 39.11 -1.46 -0.29
N SER A 82 37.87 -1.96 -0.32
CA SER A 82 37.42 -2.97 -1.27
C SER A 82 36.89 -2.34 -2.55
N SER A 83 37.46 -2.78 -3.68
CA SER A 83 37.00 -2.43 -5.04
C SER A 83 36.02 -3.46 -5.61
N SER A 84 35.85 -4.62 -4.97
CA SER A 84 34.84 -5.61 -5.32
C SER A 84 33.51 -5.19 -4.75
N ALA A 85 32.67 -4.62 -5.63
CA ALA A 85 31.70 -3.63 -5.21
C ALA A 85 30.25 -4.15 -5.15
N PHE A 86 30.02 -5.45 -5.34
CA PHE A 86 28.65 -5.98 -5.47
C PHE A 86 28.23 -6.99 -4.40
N GLY A 87 28.38 -6.60 -3.13
CA GLY A 87 27.96 -7.38 -1.96
C GLY A 87 26.49 -7.24 -1.56
N ILE A 88 25.60 -6.81 -2.46
CA ILE A 88 24.17 -6.60 -2.13
C ILE A 88 23.54 -7.87 -1.57
N SER A 89 23.86 -9.06 -2.12
CA SER A 89 23.38 -10.34 -1.57
C SER A 89 23.80 -10.55 -0.12
N ASN A 90 25.03 -10.17 0.23
CA ASN A 90 25.54 -10.30 1.60
C ASN A 90 24.79 -9.35 2.54
N ALA A 91 24.49 -8.12 2.08
CA ALA A 91 23.70 -7.16 2.84
C ALA A 91 22.27 -7.66 3.08
N LEU A 92 21.62 -8.18 2.04
CA LEU A 92 20.27 -8.75 2.11
C LEU A 92 20.20 -9.96 3.04
N ASN A 93 21.16 -10.88 2.95
CA ASN A 93 21.28 -12.02 3.88
C ASN A 93 21.46 -11.55 5.32
N LEU A 94 22.29 -10.53 5.55
CA LEU A 94 22.57 -10.01 6.88
C LEU A 94 21.37 -9.28 7.47
N ALA A 95 20.59 -8.55 6.66
CA ALA A 95 19.34 -7.93 7.10
C ALA A 95 18.31 -8.98 7.50
N GLU A 96 18.15 -10.03 6.70
CA GLU A 96 17.24 -11.14 7.03
C GLU A 96 17.66 -11.83 8.31
N LYS A 97 18.96 -12.05 8.52
CA LYS A 97 19.46 -12.58 9.80
C LYS A 97 19.18 -11.62 10.95
N ALA A 98 19.48 -10.33 10.80
CA ALA A 98 19.25 -9.32 11.82
C ALA A 98 17.77 -9.19 12.21
N TRP A 99 16.88 -9.39 11.24
CA TRP A 99 15.44 -9.48 11.48
C TRP A 99 15.05 -10.73 12.27
N ASN A 100 15.54 -11.90 11.87
CA ASN A 100 15.19 -13.16 12.54
C ASN A 100 15.78 -13.27 13.95
N ASP A 101 16.94 -12.63 14.19
CA ASP A 101 17.58 -12.54 15.50
C ASP A 101 16.96 -11.42 16.38
N PHE A 102 16.08 -10.59 15.80
CA PHE A 102 15.38 -9.54 16.54
C PHE A 102 14.34 -10.17 17.46
N ASP A 103 14.64 -10.17 18.76
CA ASP A 103 13.80 -10.81 19.76
C ASP A 103 12.53 -9.99 20.05
N TYR A 104 11.37 -10.58 19.76
CA TYR A 104 10.02 -10.05 19.98
C TYR A 104 9.50 -10.29 21.40
N SER A 105 10.39 -10.56 22.36
CA SER A 105 10.02 -11.08 23.68
C SER A 105 9.08 -10.20 24.50
N ASP A 106 8.87 -8.95 24.09
CA ASP A 106 7.81 -8.09 24.61
C ASP A 106 6.65 -7.97 23.61
N PHE A 107 5.47 -8.41 24.05
CA PHE A 107 4.21 -8.51 23.32
C PHE A 107 3.71 -7.15 22.81
N CYS A 108 4.33 -6.63 21.75
CA CYS A 108 3.97 -5.37 21.11
C CYS A 108 3.34 -5.66 19.76
N PRO A 109 2.06 -5.30 19.53
CA PRO A 109 1.41 -5.44 18.24
C PRO A 109 1.95 -4.37 17.29
N MET A 110 3.23 -4.48 16.94
CA MET A 110 3.83 -3.69 15.87
C MET A 110 3.38 -4.24 14.52
N THR A 111 3.38 -3.39 13.50
CA THR A 111 3.20 -3.84 12.14
C THR A 111 4.45 -4.62 11.72
N ASP A 112 4.29 -5.87 11.25
CA ASP A 112 5.37 -6.73 10.73
C ASP A 112 6.00 -6.18 9.43
N ARG A 113 5.78 -4.89 9.12
CA ARG A 113 6.21 -4.27 7.87
C ARG A 113 7.70 -4.00 7.89
N ARG A 114 8.36 -4.46 6.84
CA ARG A 114 9.78 -4.38 6.61
C ARG A 114 10.07 -3.77 5.24
N GLY A 115 10.92 -2.75 5.20
CA GLY A 115 11.44 -2.24 3.95
C GLY A 115 12.96 -2.18 3.92
N VAL A 116 13.51 -2.42 2.75
CA VAL A 116 14.93 -2.36 2.48
C VAL A 116 15.23 -1.19 1.56
N PHE A 117 16.27 -0.43 1.89
CA PHE A 117 16.75 0.70 1.14
C PHE A 117 18.18 0.44 0.70
N VAL A 118 18.40 0.19 -0.58
CA VAL A 118 19.70 -0.17 -1.13
C VAL A 118 20.33 1.02 -1.83
N PHE A 119 21.45 1.50 -1.32
CA PHE A 119 22.24 2.58 -1.94
C PHE A 119 23.50 2.01 -2.54
N ALA A 120 23.64 2.04 -3.87
CA ALA A 120 24.82 1.52 -4.55
C ALA A 120 25.54 2.60 -5.38
N GLY A 121 26.86 2.69 -5.25
CA GLY A 121 27.75 3.43 -6.16
C GLY A 121 28.56 2.50 -7.08
N ALA A 122 28.63 1.22 -6.72
CA ALA A 122 29.25 0.15 -7.46
C ALA A 122 28.59 -0.19 -8.81
N SER A 123 29.41 -0.30 -9.85
CA SER A 123 28.95 -0.82 -11.13
C SER A 123 28.65 -2.32 -11.09
N VAL A 124 27.66 -2.75 -11.88
CA VAL A 124 27.21 -4.15 -11.98
C VAL A 124 27.83 -4.91 -13.15
N ASN A 125 28.88 -4.36 -13.79
CA ASN A 125 29.46 -4.88 -15.04
C ASN A 125 29.82 -6.38 -15.04
N ASN A 126 30.10 -6.96 -13.87
CA ASN A 126 30.49 -8.37 -13.74
C ASN A 126 29.44 -9.22 -13.00
N VAL A 127 28.23 -8.69 -12.80
CA VAL A 127 27.16 -9.38 -12.09
C VAL A 127 26.29 -10.12 -13.11
N ASN A 128 26.17 -11.43 -12.94
CA ASN A 128 25.15 -12.19 -13.66
C ASN A 128 23.78 -11.90 -13.02
N VAL A 129 23.08 -10.92 -13.58
CA VAL A 129 21.78 -10.44 -13.07
C VAL A 129 20.75 -11.57 -12.99
N THR A 130 20.71 -12.45 -13.99
CA THR A 130 19.78 -13.59 -13.99
C THR A 130 20.08 -14.57 -12.85
N ALA A 131 21.34 -14.93 -12.65
CA ALA A 131 21.74 -15.79 -11.54
C ALA A 131 21.52 -15.11 -10.18
N PHE A 132 21.75 -13.80 -10.09
CA PHE A 132 21.48 -13.01 -8.89
C PHE A 132 20.00 -13.01 -8.52
N ILE A 133 19.11 -12.70 -9.48
CA ILE A 133 17.65 -12.72 -9.29
C ILE A 133 17.18 -14.14 -8.92
N TYR A 134 17.71 -15.17 -9.58
CA TYR A 134 17.35 -16.56 -9.31
C TYR A 134 17.72 -17.02 -7.89
N ASN A 135 18.78 -16.44 -7.31
CA ASN A 135 19.24 -16.74 -5.94
C ASN A 135 18.63 -15.82 -4.86
N LEU A 136 17.84 -14.80 -5.24
CA LEU A 136 17.14 -13.89 -4.33
C LEU A 136 15.73 -14.27 -3.82
N PRO A 137 15.02 -15.32 -4.30
CA PRO A 137 13.57 -15.38 -4.17
C PRO A 137 13.07 -15.69 -2.75
N PHE A 138 13.92 -16.06 -1.79
CA PHE A 138 13.50 -16.18 -0.39
C PHE A 138 13.50 -14.83 0.34
N ILE A 139 14.43 -13.93 -0.02
CA ILE A 139 14.66 -12.68 0.71
C ILE A 139 13.76 -11.59 0.13
N VAL A 140 13.71 -11.41 -1.19
CA VAL A 140 12.89 -10.38 -1.85
C VAL A 140 11.40 -10.55 -1.57
N ASN A 141 10.90 -11.79 -1.53
CA ASN A 141 9.48 -12.07 -1.29
C ASN A 141 9.05 -11.88 0.18
N SER A 142 10.01 -11.67 1.08
CA SER A 142 9.74 -11.47 2.50
C SER A 142 9.65 -9.97 2.87
N TRP A 143 10.18 -9.08 2.03
CA TRP A 143 10.14 -7.63 2.26
C TRP A 143 8.88 -7.01 1.67
N ASP A 144 8.26 -6.09 2.40
CA ASP A 144 7.08 -5.35 1.93
C ASP A 144 7.46 -4.31 0.87
N SER A 145 8.70 -3.81 0.90
CA SER A 145 9.21 -2.84 -0.09
C SER A 145 10.72 -2.91 -0.24
N ILE A 146 11.21 -2.86 -1.48
CA ILE A 146 12.62 -2.69 -1.81
C ILE A 146 12.77 -1.39 -2.59
N ILE A 147 13.44 -0.42 -1.97
CA ILE A 147 13.74 0.89 -2.55
C ILE A 147 15.22 0.92 -2.90
N THR A 148 15.55 1.23 -4.14
CA THR A 148 16.93 1.23 -4.63
C THR A 148 17.32 2.61 -5.09
N ILE A 149 18.53 3.03 -4.74
CA ILE A 149 19.07 4.35 -5.04
C ILE A 149 20.40 4.17 -5.75
N ASN A 150 20.44 4.54 -7.03
CA ASN A 150 21.67 4.58 -7.81
C ASN A 150 22.47 5.84 -7.44
N ALA A 151 23.51 5.67 -6.63
CA ALA A 151 24.44 6.75 -6.25
C ALA A 151 25.49 7.04 -7.34
N ASN A 152 25.65 6.16 -8.32
CA ASN A 152 26.48 6.36 -9.49
C ASN A 152 25.62 6.73 -10.71
N SER A 153 25.21 7.99 -10.74
CA SER A 153 24.30 8.61 -11.72
C SER A 153 24.60 8.36 -13.20
N LYS A 154 25.80 7.87 -13.56
CA LYS A 154 26.22 7.60 -14.93
C LYS A 154 26.16 6.12 -15.32
N ASP A 155 25.86 5.23 -14.37
CA ASP A 155 25.84 3.79 -14.61
C ASP A 155 24.43 3.31 -15.01
N ALA A 156 24.21 3.20 -16.31
CA ALA A 156 22.94 2.70 -16.87
C ALA A 156 22.70 1.21 -16.56
N LEU A 157 23.75 0.42 -16.37
CA LEU A 157 23.62 -1.01 -16.06
C LEU A 157 23.15 -1.21 -14.62
N LEU A 158 23.64 -0.40 -13.68
CA LEU A 158 23.15 -0.39 -12.30
C LEU A 158 21.67 0.00 -12.23
N THR A 159 21.25 1.00 -13.01
CA THR A 159 19.82 1.38 -13.10
C THR A 159 18.96 0.22 -13.64
N GLN A 160 19.42 -0.47 -14.70
CA GLN A 160 18.71 -1.64 -15.23
C GLN A 160 18.65 -2.78 -14.22
N PHE A 161 19.74 -3.03 -13.50
CA PHE A 161 19.77 -4.02 -12.43
C PHE A 161 18.74 -3.70 -11.35
N PHE A 162 18.68 -2.44 -10.89
CA PHE A 162 17.74 -1.99 -9.88
C PHE A 162 16.27 -2.10 -10.31
N ASN A 163 15.95 -1.84 -11.58
CA ASN A 163 14.60 -2.10 -12.11
C ASN A 163 14.13 -3.55 -11.96
N ASN A 164 15.05 -4.51 -11.85
CA ASN A 164 14.69 -5.92 -11.69
C ASN A 164 14.52 -6.36 -10.23
N ILE A 165 14.97 -5.55 -9.26
CA ILE A 165 14.98 -5.94 -7.84
C ILE A 165 14.20 -5.00 -6.93
N SER A 166 13.98 -3.75 -7.34
CA SER A 166 13.16 -2.80 -6.59
C SER A 166 11.68 -3.18 -6.71
N SER A 167 10.89 -2.79 -5.71
CA SER A 167 9.45 -2.74 -5.88
C SER A 167 9.09 -1.78 -7.03
N PRO A 168 7.92 -1.95 -7.68
CA PRO A 168 7.49 -1.07 -8.75
C PRO A 168 7.58 0.41 -8.36
N SER A 169 8.17 1.23 -9.23
CA SER A 169 8.36 2.68 -9.04
C SER A 169 9.30 3.10 -7.89
N PHE A 170 10.05 2.17 -7.28
CA PHE A 170 11.00 2.45 -6.19
C PHE A 170 12.48 2.36 -6.59
N ASN A 171 12.76 2.49 -7.89
CA ASN A 171 14.12 2.69 -8.38
C ASN A 171 14.39 4.18 -8.62
N LEU A 172 15.29 4.74 -7.81
CA LEU A 172 15.65 6.16 -7.79
C LEU A 172 17.11 6.35 -8.23
N SER A 173 17.43 7.53 -8.77
CA SER A 173 18.80 7.89 -9.11
C SER A 173 19.22 9.18 -8.42
N MET A 174 20.42 9.20 -7.83
CA MET A 174 21.02 10.42 -7.27
C MET A 174 21.30 11.48 -8.35
N ALA A 175 21.19 11.12 -9.63
CA ALA A 175 21.22 12.07 -10.75
C ALA A 175 19.97 12.95 -10.81
N ASP A 176 18.85 12.45 -10.29
CA ASP A 176 17.54 13.06 -10.48
C ASP A 176 17.44 14.33 -9.62
N LYS A 177 16.95 15.41 -10.22
CA LYS A 177 16.86 16.73 -9.57
C LYS A 177 16.03 16.69 -8.27
N ASN A 178 15.09 15.77 -8.18
CA ASN A 178 14.16 15.64 -7.07
C ASN A 178 14.36 14.33 -6.28
N VAL A 179 15.50 13.65 -6.43
CA VAL A 179 15.75 12.32 -5.82
C VAL A 179 15.41 12.27 -4.34
N TYR A 180 15.67 13.34 -3.59
CA TYR A 180 15.38 13.38 -2.15
C TYR A 180 13.89 13.51 -1.84
N GLN A 181 13.14 14.25 -2.66
CA GLN A 181 11.68 14.29 -2.56
C GLN A 181 11.08 12.93 -2.94
N ASP A 182 11.61 12.30 -4.01
CA ASP A 182 11.17 10.98 -4.45
C ASP A 182 11.54 9.89 -3.44
N PHE A 183 12.67 10.06 -2.74
CA PHE A 183 13.10 9.20 -1.65
C PHE A 183 12.19 9.32 -0.43
N THR A 184 11.91 10.54 0.01
CA THR A 184 10.97 10.80 1.11
C THR A 184 9.57 10.31 0.78
N TRP A 185 9.14 10.46 -0.48
CA TRP A 185 7.93 9.85 -0.99
C TRP A 185 7.99 8.32 -0.92
N ALA A 186 9.05 7.68 -1.39
CA ALA A 186 9.20 6.23 -1.38
C ALA A 186 9.19 5.65 0.04
N ILE A 187 9.90 6.28 1.00
CA ILE A 187 9.83 5.88 2.42
C ILE A 187 8.40 6.05 2.95
N THR A 188 7.77 7.19 2.65
CA THR A 188 6.40 7.44 3.06
C THR A 188 5.48 6.35 2.50
N GLN A 189 5.61 5.98 1.23
CA GLN A 189 4.80 4.93 0.61
C GLN A 189 5.05 3.54 1.22
N ALA A 190 6.30 3.20 1.54
CA ALA A 190 6.65 1.93 2.16
C ALA A 190 6.22 1.85 3.64
N ASN A 191 6.18 2.99 4.34
CA ASN A 191 5.71 3.09 5.73
C ASN A 191 4.19 3.24 5.80
N CYS A 192 3.59 3.90 4.80
CA CYS A 192 2.15 3.97 4.61
C CYS A 192 1.58 2.59 4.33
N GLY A 193 0.36 2.37 4.79
CA GLY A 193 -0.45 1.38 4.12
C GLY A 193 -1.82 1.29 4.72
N CYS A 194 -2.54 0.29 4.27
CA CYS A 194 -3.94 0.15 4.59
C CYS A 194 -4.11 -0.30 6.05
N SER A 195 -5.17 0.17 6.68
CA SER A 195 -5.51 -0.13 8.07
C SER A 195 -5.64 -1.64 8.29
N VAL A 196 -5.46 -2.08 9.54
CA VAL A 196 -5.34 -3.50 9.91
C VAL A 196 -6.67 -4.27 9.79
N PHE A 197 -7.78 -3.59 9.46
CA PHE A 197 -9.12 -4.17 9.45
C PHE A 197 -9.53 -4.73 8.07
N GLY A 198 -8.63 -5.41 7.35
CA GLY A 198 -9.02 -6.13 6.14
C GLY A 198 -7.86 -6.60 5.25
N GLU A 199 -8.19 -7.39 4.23
CA GLU A 199 -7.32 -7.69 3.08
C GLU A 199 -7.35 -6.50 2.11
N LEU A 200 -7.00 -5.29 2.59
CA LEU A 200 -6.97 -4.08 1.80
C LEU A 200 -5.82 -4.14 0.79
N LEU A 201 -6.13 -3.89 -0.48
CA LEU A 201 -5.16 -3.82 -1.57
C LEU A 201 -4.79 -2.37 -1.86
N GLN A 202 -3.49 -2.09 -1.98
CA GLN A 202 -2.96 -0.75 -2.18
C GLN A 202 -2.71 -0.45 -3.67
N ILE A 203 -3.03 0.77 -4.10
CA ILE A 203 -2.68 1.29 -5.42
C ILE A 203 -2.18 2.73 -5.35
N THR A 204 -1.16 3.04 -6.14
CA THR A 204 -0.64 4.40 -6.29
C THR A 204 -0.77 4.86 -7.73
N GLU A 205 -1.13 6.12 -7.92
CA GLU A 205 -1.31 6.71 -9.24
C GLU A 205 -0.23 7.74 -9.57
N PHE A 206 0.15 7.83 -10.84
CA PHE A 206 0.99 8.91 -11.33
C PHE A 206 0.12 10.09 -11.76
N ASN A 207 0.32 11.26 -11.14
CA ASN A 207 -0.33 12.49 -11.57
C ASN A 207 0.43 13.05 -12.78
N THR A 208 -0.12 12.83 -13.97
CA THR A 208 0.47 13.27 -15.25
C THR A 208 0.56 14.79 -15.37
N THR A 209 -0.38 15.54 -14.79
CA THR A 209 -0.38 17.01 -14.82
C THR A 209 0.73 17.62 -13.97
N ALA A 210 0.94 17.06 -12.78
CA ALA A 210 1.98 17.51 -11.86
C ALA A 210 3.32 16.79 -12.09
N ASN A 211 3.38 15.86 -13.05
CA ASN A 211 4.52 15.00 -13.35
C ASN A 211 5.15 14.38 -12.09
N LYS A 212 4.29 13.88 -11.19
CA LYS A 212 4.70 13.30 -9.92
C LYS A 212 3.73 12.22 -9.49
N TRP A 213 4.20 11.25 -8.73
CA TRP A 213 3.32 10.28 -8.09
C TRP A 213 2.42 10.95 -7.05
N GLN A 214 1.21 10.42 -6.87
CA GLN A 214 0.35 10.83 -5.76
C GLN A 214 1.06 10.60 -4.44
N LYS A 215 0.93 11.58 -3.52
CA LYS A 215 1.68 11.58 -2.27
C LYS A 215 1.33 10.40 -1.36
N TYR A 216 0.08 9.94 -1.43
CA TYR A 216 -0.45 8.84 -0.65
C TYR A 216 -1.08 7.84 -1.62
N ALA A 217 -0.89 6.54 -1.36
CA ALA A 217 -1.62 5.51 -2.08
C ALA A 217 -3.06 5.46 -1.61
N ASP A 218 -3.89 4.79 -2.39
CA ASP A 218 -5.26 4.45 -2.02
C ASP A 218 -5.35 2.97 -1.68
N CYS A 219 -6.14 2.68 -0.66
CA CYS A 219 -6.38 1.34 -0.15
C CYS A 219 -7.81 0.95 -0.47
N PHE A 220 -8.00 -0.19 -1.11
CA PHE A 220 -9.31 -0.69 -1.51
C PHE A 220 -9.60 -2.01 -0.82
N GLN A 221 -10.86 -2.16 -0.38
CA GLN A 221 -11.36 -3.40 0.20
C GLN A 221 -12.66 -3.80 -0.46
N LEU A 222 -12.73 -5.07 -0.84
CA LEU A 222 -13.97 -5.71 -1.22
C LEU A 222 -14.72 -6.11 0.06
N SER A 223 -15.82 -5.42 0.36
CA SER A 223 -16.71 -5.81 1.44
C SER A 223 -17.90 -6.55 0.84
N GLY A 224 -17.97 -7.86 1.08
CA GLY A 224 -19.05 -8.75 0.63
C GLY A 224 -20.35 -8.55 1.41
N PHE A 225 -20.67 -7.29 1.72
CA PHE A 225 -21.89 -6.93 2.42
C PHE A 225 -23.00 -6.66 1.42
N ILE A 226 -24.17 -7.20 1.72
CA ILE A 226 -25.30 -7.16 0.82
C ILE A 226 -26.23 -6.03 1.26
N GLY A 227 -26.05 -4.84 0.68
CA GLY A 227 -26.80 -3.64 1.07
C GLY A 227 -26.64 -2.43 0.15
N PHE A 228 -27.48 -1.42 0.37
CA PHE A 228 -27.64 -0.21 -0.46
C PHE A 228 -26.50 0.80 -0.28
N HIS A 229 -26.52 1.92 -1.04
CA HIS A 229 -25.50 2.97 -0.93
C HIS A 229 -25.35 3.50 0.50
N ASP A 230 -26.41 4.03 1.14
CA ASP A 230 -26.25 4.65 2.47
C ASP A 230 -25.76 3.67 3.55
N PRO A 231 -26.29 2.42 3.63
CA PRO A 231 -25.73 1.40 4.50
C PRO A 231 -24.31 0.98 4.11
N GLY A 232 -24.00 0.90 2.81
CA GLY A 232 -22.68 0.56 2.29
C GLY A 232 -21.62 1.56 2.72
N ASN A 233 -21.89 2.85 2.49
CA ASN A 233 -21.04 3.94 2.91
C ASN A 233 -20.87 3.94 4.44
N SER A 234 -21.97 3.77 5.18
CA SER A 234 -21.94 3.67 6.65
C SER A 234 -21.09 2.50 7.14
N ILE A 235 -21.08 1.38 6.41
CA ILE A 235 -20.24 0.22 6.75
C ILE A 235 -18.78 0.50 6.44
N CYS A 236 -18.44 1.10 5.30
CA CYS A 236 -17.08 1.54 5.03
C CYS A 236 -16.57 2.47 6.13
N PHE A 237 -17.42 3.37 6.63
CA PHE A 237 -17.09 4.22 7.78
C PHE A 237 -16.88 3.41 9.06
N GLU A 238 -17.80 2.49 9.39
CA GLU A 238 -17.72 1.64 10.59
C GLU A 238 -16.52 0.67 10.57
N GLU A 239 -15.99 0.32 9.39
CA GLU A 239 -14.86 -0.60 9.20
C GLU A 239 -13.48 0.06 9.26
N GLY A 240 -13.37 1.37 9.54
CA GLY A 240 -12.07 2.00 9.75
C GLY A 240 -11.93 3.45 9.31
N GLY A 241 -13.03 4.16 9.03
CA GLY A 241 -12.96 5.50 8.45
C GLY A 241 -12.75 5.50 6.93
N SER A 242 -13.12 4.40 6.26
CA SER A 242 -13.14 4.30 4.80
C SER A 242 -14.45 4.86 4.23
N THR A 243 -14.48 5.15 2.94
CA THR A 243 -15.68 5.61 2.20
C THR A 243 -15.93 4.73 0.98
N ASP A 244 -17.00 4.97 0.24
CA ASP A 244 -17.21 4.27 -1.04
C ASP A 244 -16.11 4.61 -2.05
N ALA A 245 -15.71 3.62 -2.86
CA ALA A 245 -14.63 3.76 -3.82
C ALA A 245 -14.90 4.80 -4.94
N ALA A 246 -13.97 5.74 -5.11
CA ALA A 246 -13.94 6.71 -6.18
C ALA A 246 -13.02 6.26 -7.34
N ILE A 247 -13.62 5.72 -8.41
CA ILE A 247 -12.92 5.25 -9.61
C ILE A 247 -12.76 6.41 -10.60
N THR A 248 -11.83 7.30 -10.31
CA THR A 248 -11.61 8.55 -11.05
C THR A 248 -10.54 8.46 -12.15
N SER A 249 -9.99 7.26 -12.39
CA SER A 249 -8.94 7.04 -13.38
C SER A 249 -9.00 5.63 -13.98
N ALA A 250 -8.36 5.45 -15.14
CA ALA A 250 -8.20 4.15 -15.77
C ALA A 250 -7.30 3.20 -14.95
N VAL A 251 -6.37 3.74 -14.17
CA VAL A 251 -5.48 2.97 -13.29
C VAL A 251 -6.30 2.32 -12.17
N LYS A 252 -7.16 3.10 -11.51
CA LYS A 252 -8.12 2.59 -10.51
C LYS A 252 -9.14 1.64 -11.10
N GLU A 253 -9.66 1.93 -12.29
CA GLU A 253 -10.62 1.04 -12.94
C GLU A 253 -10.02 -0.34 -13.22
N ASN A 254 -8.81 -0.39 -13.78
CA ASN A 254 -8.11 -1.65 -14.05
C ASN A 254 -7.79 -2.41 -12.76
N PHE A 255 -7.41 -1.69 -11.71
CA PHE A 255 -7.15 -2.28 -10.40
C PHE A 255 -8.39 -2.92 -9.77
N VAL A 256 -9.50 -2.18 -9.73
CA VAL A 256 -10.79 -2.70 -9.25
C VAL A 256 -11.23 -3.91 -10.08
N ARG A 257 -11.07 -3.87 -11.41
CA ARG A 257 -11.34 -4.99 -12.31
C ARG A 257 -10.54 -6.25 -11.93
N GLN A 258 -9.25 -6.12 -11.64
CA GLN A 258 -8.40 -7.24 -11.22
C GLN A 258 -8.78 -7.76 -9.84
N MET A 259 -9.07 -6.85 -8.91
CA MET A 259 -9.46 -7.17 -7.53
C MET A 259 -10.76 -7.99 -7.48
N ILE A 260 -11.79 -7.57 -8.22
CA ILE A 260 -13.06 -8.31 -8.32
C ILE A 260 -12.88 -9.62 -9.10
N GLY A 261 -12.01 -9.65 -10.11
CA GLY A 261 -11.77 -10.84 -10.93
C GLY A 261 -11.24 -12.06 -10.17
N GLY A 262 -10.67 -11.88 -8.97
CA GLY A 262 -10.26 -12.97 -8.08
C GLY A 262 -11.43 -13.60 -7.30
N TRP A 263 -12.61 -12.98 -7.27
CA TRP A 263 -13.78 -13.46 -6.54
C TRP A 263 -14.63 -14.35 -7.44
N SER A 264 -14.81 -15.61 -7.04
CA SER A 264 -15.59 -16.60 -7.80
C SER A 264 -16.96 -16.85 -7.16
N ASN A 265 -17.93 -17.12 -8.04
CA ASN A 265 -19.36 -17.46 -7.81
C ASN A 265 -20.33 -16.27 -8.03
N VAL A 266 -21.23 -16.44 -9.01
CA VAL A 266 -22.30 -15.56 -9.55
C VAL A 266 -21.88 -14.19 -10.11
N PRO A 267 -22.64 -13.58 -11.04
CA PRO A 267 -22.45 -12.17 -11.38
C PRO A 267 -22.62 -11.32 -10.14
N GLN A 268 -21.60 -10.54 -9.80
CA GLN A 268 -21.61 -9.71 -8.61
C GLN A 268 -21.74 -8.24 -9.00
N LEU A 269 -22.68 -7.56 -8.34
CA LEU A 269 -22.79 -6.12 -8.37
C LEU A 269 -21.91 -5.57 -7.25
N TRP A 270 -21.06 -4.61 -7.58
CA TRP A 270 -20.18 -3.93 -6.64
C TRP A 270 -20.41 -2.43 -6.75
N PHE A 271 -21.04 -1.84 -5.74
CA PHE A 271 -21.24 -0.41 -5.67
C PHE A 271 -19.89 0.32 -5.66
N ILE A 272 -19.83 1.37 -6.47
CA ILE A 272 -18.74 2.33 -6.52
C ILE A 272 -19.35 3.68 -6.11
N GLY A 273 -18.60 4.54 -5.43
CA GLY A 273 -19.08 5.78 -4.81
C GLY A 273 -19.63 6.86 -5.74
N LEU A 274 -19.91 6.54 -7.00
CA LEU A 274 -20.56 7.41 -7.97
C LEU A 274 -22.08 7.40 -7.77
N HIS A 275 -22.62 8.56 -7.39
CA HIS A 275 -24.04 8.73 -7.08
C HIS A 275 -24.55 10.11 -7.48
N ARG A 276 -25.88 10.26 -7.53
CA ARG A 276 -26.55 11.55 -7.74
C ARG A 276 -26.85 12.19 -6.40
N ASN A 277 -26.35 13.41 -6.21
CA ASN A 277 -26.68 14.19 -5.03
C ASN A 277 -28.09 14.80 -5.08
N ALA A 278 -28.45 15.58 -4.05
CA ALA A 278 -29.76 16.23 -3.94
C ALA A 278 -30.10 17.15 -5.14
N GLN A 279 -29.09 17.70 -5.83
CA GLN A 279 -29.26 18.52 -7.03
C GLN A 279 -29.25 17.71 -8.33
N LYS A 280 -29.35 16.37 -8.24
CA LYS A 280 -29.37 15.42 -9.35
C LYS A 280 -28.10 15.46 -10.22
N LYS A 281 -26.98 15.93 -9.66
CA LYS A 281 -25.66 15.91 -10.30
C LYS A 281 -24.88 14.67 -9.87
N TRP A 282 -24.12 14.11 -10.80
CA TRP A 282 -23.18 13.03 -10.52
C TRP A 282 -21.99 13.54 -9.73
N VAL A 283 -21.74 12.90 -8.59
CA VAL A 283 -20.66 13.19 -7.66
C VAL A 283 -20.00 11.90 -7.18
N TRP A 284 -18.77 12.04 -6.74
CA TRP A 284 -18.01 11.02 -6.03
C TRP A 284 -17.96 11.36 -4.55
N THR A 285 -17.75 10.36 -3.71
CA THR A 285 -17.45 10.51 -2.28
C THR A 285 -15.94 10.58 -2.07
N ASP A 286 -15.44 11.63 -1.40
CA ASP A 286 -14.04 11.75 -0.96
C ASP A 286 -13.84 10.96 0.36
N PHE A 287 -12.59 10.83 0.82
CA PHE A 287 -12.24 10.07 2.02
C PHE A 287 -12.81 10.66 3.32
N ASP A 288 -13.18 11.93 3.32
CA ASP A 288 -13.83 12.60 4.45
C ASP A 288 -15.37 12.51 4.39
N GLY A 289 -15.91 11.78 3.40
CA GLY A 289 -17.34 11.69 3.14
C GLY A 289 -17.92 12.89 2.39
N SER A 290 -17.10 13.88 2.02
CA SER A 290 -17.56 15.02 1.23
C SER A 290 -17.83 14.60 -0.23
N GLU A 291 -18.76 15.29 -0.87
CA GLU A 291 -19.03 15.10 -2.29
C GLU A 291 -18.09 15.95 -3.13
N PHE A 292 -17.47 15.37 -4.16
CA PHE A 292 -16.74 16.10 -5.19
C PHE A 292 -17.28 15.80 -6.59
N PRO A 293 -17.27 16.78 -7.51
CA PRO A 293 -17.88 16.60 -8.82
C PRO A 293 -17.14 15.53 -9.63
N LEU A 294 -17.88 14.90 -10.55
CA LEU A 294 -17.41 13.88 -11.50
C LEU A 294 -16.08 14.21 -12.22
N GLY A 295 -15.78 15.50 -12.38
CA GLY A 295 -14.57 15.98 -13.07
C GLY A 295 -14.60 15.70 -14.57
N ASN A 296 -13.42 15.58 -15.18
CA ASN A 296 -13.23 15.35 -16.62
C ASN A 296 -13.01 13.87 -16.99
N TYR A 297 -13.21 12.94 -16.05
CA TYR A 297 -13.05 11.51 -16.34
C TYR A 297 -14.21 11.03 -17.21
N ALA A 298 -13.98 11.00 -18.53
CA ALA A 298 -14.94 10.57 -19.54
C ALA A 298 -14.80 9.11 -20.06
N PRO A 299 -13.73 8.34 -19.82
CA PRO A 299 -13.69 6.95 -20.26
C PRO A 299 -14.47 6.08 -19.27
N TRP A 300 -15.80 6.11 -19.38
CA TRP A 300 -16.70 5.21 -18.65
C TRP A 300 -16.39 3.77 -19.00
N ALA A 301 -16.46 2.87 -18.03
CA ALA A 301 -16.50 1.45 -18.34
C ALA A 301 -17.73 1.17 -19.23
N PRO A 302 -17.67 0.16 -20.10
CA PRO A 302 -18.79 -0.12 -21.01
C PRO A 302 -20.08 -0.41 -20.21
N GLY A 303 -21.23 -0.02 -20.76
CA GLY A 303 -22.54 -0.19 -20.10
C GLY A 303 -23.07 1.04 -19.38
N TYR A 304 -22.26 2.10 -19.23
CA TYR A 304 -22.66 3.33 -18.55
C TYR A 304 -22.32 4.60 -19.33
N ASN A 305 -23.17 5.61 -19.16
CA ASN A 305 -22.93 7.01 -19.53
C ASN A 305 -23.67 7.94 -18.54
N GLU A 306 -23.33 9.22 -18.51
CA GLU A 306 -23.94 10.22 -17.62
C GLU A 306 -25.48 10.35 -17.73
N ASN A 307 -26.04 9.95 -18.87
CA ASN A 307 -27.49 9.97 -19.15
C ASN A 307 -28.19 8.67 -18.76
N SER A 308 -27.47 7.71 -18.18
CA SER A 308 -28.02 6.40 -17.81
C SER A 308 -29.06 6.53 -16.68
N PRO A 309 -30.14 5.73 -16.72
CA PRO A 309 -31.23 5.81 -15.76
C PRO A 309 -30.81 5.24 -14.41
N GLY A 310 -30.93 6.02 -13.33
CA GLY A 310 -30.54 5.60 -11.99
C GLY A 310 -30.00 6.77 -11.19
N ASP A 311 -29.76 6.54 -9.91
CA ASP A 311 -29.17 7.52 -9.00
C ASP A 311 -27.80 7.05 -8.45
N CYS A 312 -27.37 5.82 -8.76
CA CYS A 312 -26.12 5.19 -8.30
C CYS A 312 -25.47 4.37 -9.42
N VAL A 313 -24.19 4.01 -9.28
CA VAL A 313 -23.48 3.14 -10.23
C VAL A 313 -22.85 1.94 -9.53
N ALA A 314 -22.94 0.78 -10.15
CA ALA A 314 -22.23 -0.43 -9.72
C ALA A 314 -21.40 -1.02 -10.86
N VAL A 315 -20.30 -1.65 -10.48
CA VAL A 315 -19.55 -2.56 -11.34
C VAL A 315 -20.27 -3.89 -11.40
N VAL A 316 -20.52 -4.40 -12.60
CA VAL A 316 -20.97 -5.76 -12.85
C VAL A 316 -19.76 -6.59 -13.26
N TYR A 317 -19.49 -7.67 -12.51
CA TYR A 317 -18.50 -8.66 -12.90
C TYR A 317 -19.16 -9.98 -13.30
N GLN A 318 -18.90 -10.48 -14.51
CA GLN A 318 -19.39 -11.77 -14.99
C GLN A 318 -18.25 -12.78 -15.13
N PRO A 319 -18.17 -13.83 -14.27
CA PRO A 319 -17.12 -14.84 -14.39
C PRO A 319 -17.29 -15.69 -15.65
N GLY A 320 -16.18 -16.00 -16.34
CA GLY A 320 -16.14 -16.94 -17.47
C GLY A 320 -16.36 -16.35 -18.88
N VAL A 321 -16.51 -15.03 -19.01
CA VAL A 321 -16.50 -14.33 -20.31
C VAL A 321 -15.10 -13.68 -20.52
N ASP A 322 -14.81 -13.01 -21.63
CA ASP A 322 -13.53 -12.30 -21.89
C ASP A 322 -13.36 -11.09 -20.92
N LEU A 323 -12.18 -10.86 -20.34
CA LEU A 323 -11.90 -9.74 -19.41
C LEU A 323 -12.30 -8.36 -19.95
N SER A 324 -12.28 -8.15 -21.27
CA SER A 324 -12.75 -6.93 -21.93
C SER A 324 -14.28 -6.76 -21.91
N LYS A 325 -15.02 -7.85 -21.70
CA LYS A 325 -16.49 -7.96 -21.68
C LYS A 325 -17.06 -8.31 -20.30
N ASN A 326 -16.22 -8.71 -19.35
CA ASN A 326 -16.62 -9.15 -17.99
C ASN A 326 -16.84 -8.04 -16.99
N TYR A 327 -16.44 -6.81 -17.32
CA TYR A 327 -16.49 -5.68 -16.40
C TYR A 327 -17.22 -4.55 -17.10
N LEU A 328 -18.39 -4.23 -16.55
CA LEU A 328 -19.29 -3.21 -17.06
C LEU A 328 -19.71 -2.32 -15.90
N TRP A 329 -20.02 -1.06 -16.18
CA TRP A 329 -20.74 -0.23 -15.23
C TRP A 329 -22.23 -0.32 -15.53
N ALA A 330 -23.03 -0.55 -14.52
CA ALA A 330 -24.48 -0.57 -14.61
C ALA A 330 -25.06 0.54 -13.71
N PRO A 331 -26.00 1.33 -14.24
CA PRO A 331 -26.72 2.27 -13.39
C PRO A 331 -27.70 1.49 -12.50
N ILE A 332 -27.77 1.86 -11.23
CA ILE A 332 -28.63 1.22 -10.22
C ILE A 332 -29.39 2.29 -9.41
N SER A 333 -30.38 1.87 -8.63
CA SER A 333 -31.06 2.73 -7.67
C SER A 333 -30.30 2.75 -6.34
N CYS A 334 -30.08 3.93 -5.77
CA CYS A 334 -29.56 4.03 -4.40
C CYS A 334 -30.60 3.65 -3.32
N GLN A 335 -31.89 3.70 -3.66
CA GLN A 335 -33.00 3.70 -2.68
C GLN A 335 -33.76 2.38 -2.58
N ASN A 336 -33.63 1.47 -3.54
CA ASN A 336 -34.49 0.30 -3.60
C ASN A 336 -33.87 -0.91 -2.90
N GLN A 337 -34.18 -1.10 -1.59
CA GLN A 337 -34.94 -2.27 -1.11
C GLN A 337 -34.97 -2.61 0.40
N THR A 338 -34.46 -1.87 1.40
CA THR A 338 -34.58 -2.21 2.86
C THR A 338 -34.11 -3.60 3.39
N THR A 339 -34.11 -4.69 2.62
CA THR A 339 -33.68 -6.03 3.01
C THR A 339 -33.20 -6.80 1.78
N CYS A 340 -31.92 -7.14 1.75
CA CYS A 340 -31.44 -8.21 0.90
C CYS A 340 -31.87 -9.51 1.58
N ASP A 341 -33.02 -10.04 1.16
CA ASP A 341 -33.55 -11.29 1.70
C ASP A 341 -32.80 -12.46 1.05
N ASP A 342 -32.46 -13.49 1.83
CA ASP A 342 -31.64 -14.64 1.39
C ASP A 342 -32.26 -15.38 0.19
N SER A 343 -33.52 -15.09 -0.17
CA SER A 343 -34.23 -15.67 -1.30
C SER A 343 -34.01 -14.97 -2.65
N ASP A 344 -33.40 -13.78 -2.70
CA ASP A 344 -33.28 -12.97 -3.92
C ASP A 344 -31.86 -12.34 -4.08
N GLU A 345 -30.84 -13.22 -4.09
CA GLU A 345 -29.41 -12.89 -4.25
C GLU A 345 -29.10 -12.08 -5.53
N THR A 346 -30.05 -11.90 -6.45
CA THR A 346 -29.86 -11.16 -7.71
C THR A 346 -29.95 -9.64 -7.60
N ASN A 347 -30.57 -9.10 -6.52
CA ASN A 347 -30.70 -7.65 -6.30
C ASN A 347 -29.69 -7.11 -5.26
N CYS A 348 -28.70 -7.93 -4.95
CA CYS A 348 -27.77 -7.80 -3.85
C CYS A 348 -26.49 -7.12 -4.34
N VAL A 349 -26.15 -5.96 -3.76
CA VAL A 349 -24.99 -5.16 -4.17
C VAL A 349 -23.93 -5.22 -3.07
N ASN A 350 -22.73 -5.66 -3.44
CA ASN A 350 -21.53 -5.59 -2.61
C ASN A 350 -20.95 -4.18 -2.64
N VAL A 351 -20.04 -3.84 -1.73
CA VAL A 351 -19.45 -2.50 -1.67
C VAL A 351 -17.94 -2.56 -1.78
N ILE A 352 -17.38 -1.60 -2.50
CA ILE A 352 -15.94 -1.38 -2.54
C ILE A 352 -15.64 -0.20 -1.65
N CYS A 353 -14.97 -0.45 -0.53
CA CYS A 353 -14.51 0.59 0.38
C CYS A 353 -13.14 1.09 -0.06
N GLN A 354 -12.89 2.38 0.15
CA GLN A 354 -11.63 3.04 -0.14
C GLN A 354 -11.20 3.89 1.06
N GLU A 355 -9.92 3.84 1.40
CA GLU A 355 -9.29 4.75 2.37
C GLU A 355 -7.95 5.24 1.80
N ARG A 356 -7.40 6.33 2.36
CA ARG A 356 -6.02 6.70 2.03
C ARG A 356 -5.07 5.79 2.77
N ALA A 357 -4.11 5.23 2.06
CA ALA A 357 -2.92 4.69 2.69
C ALA A 357 -2.28 5.83 3.47
N CYS A 358 -2.11 5.62 4.76
CA CYS A 358 -1.57 6.63 5.63
C CYS A 358 -0.37 6.07 6.36
N ASP A 359 0.56 6.95 6.66
CA ASP A 359 1.62 6.66 7.60
C ASP A 359 0.94 6.30 8.92
N ALA A 360 1.42 5.27 9.60
CA ALA A 360 0.92 4.88 10.90
C ALA A 360 0.79 6.11 11.83
N ASP A 361 1.61 7.15 11.62
CA ASP A 361 1.73 8.33 12.46
C ASP A 361 0.73 9.47 12.15
N TYR A 362 -0.07 9.37 11.08
CA TYR A 362 -1.00 10.45 10.73
C TYR A 362 -2.35 10.29 11.45
N ALA A 363 -2.67 11.20 12.39
CA ALA A 363 -3.97 11.28 13.05
C ALA A 363 -5.17 11.47 12.08
N GLY A 364 -4.91 11.66 10.77
CA GLY A 364 -5.91 11.66 9.71
C GLY A 364 -6.33 10.27 9.20
N CYS A 365 -5.66 9.17 9.60
CA CYS A 365 -6.13 7.80 9.32
C CYS A 365 -7.44 7.49 10.06
N SER A 366 -7.57 8.05 11.27
CA SER A 366 -8.79 8.04 12.04
C SER A 366 -9.23 9.49 12.21
N GLY A 367 -9.54 10.17 11.11
CA GLY A 367 -10.44 11.29 11.23
C GLY A 367 -11.65 10.77 11.99
N THR A 368 -11.95 11.33 13.17
CA THR A 368 -13.30 11.24 13.73
C THR A 368 -14.20 11.95 12.73
N ILE A 369 -14.56 11.23 11.66
CA ILE A 369 -15.58 11.63 10.73
C ILE A 369 -16.86 11.43 11.53
N THR A 370 -17.39 12.54 12.02
CA THR A 370 -18.77 12.54 12.49
C THR A 370 -19.61 11.98 11.35
N PRO A 371 -20.33 10.86 11.55
CA PRO A 371 -21.17 10.33 10.50
C PRO A 371 -22.11 11.44 10.03
N PRO A 372 -22.41 11.54 8.71
CA PRO A 372 -23.38 12.50 8.22
C PRO A 372 -24.66 12.38 9.06
N ALA A 373 -25.21 13.52 9.47
CA ALA A 373 -26.34 13.57 10.37
C ALA A 373 -27.44 12.61 9.90
N SER A 374 -27.81 11.66 10.76
CA SER A 374 -28.79 10.63 10.44
C SER A 374 -30.06 11.26 9.87
N ILE A 375 -30.49 10.81 8.69
CA ILE A 375 -31.80 11.13 8.13
C ILE A 375 -32.87 10.82 9.20
N PRO A 376 -33.74 11.77 9.56
CA PRO A 376 -34.75 11.54 10.59
C PRO A 376 -35.67 10.40 10.16
N GLY A 377 -35.56 9.24 10.80
CA GLY A 377 -36.43 8.09 10.54
C GLY A 377 -35.80 6.70 10.72
N GLN A 378 -34.47 6.57 10.70
CA GLN A 378 -33.83 5.26 10.89
C GLN A 378 -33.55 4.98 12.37
N LYS A 379 -34.28 4.03 12.96
CA LYS A 379 -33.95 3.47 14.27
C LYS A 379 -32.61 2.74 14.18
N ARG A 380 -31.62 3.32 14.86
CA ARG A 380 -30.28 2.75 15.09
C ARG A 380 -30.39 1.30 15.58
N MET A 381 -30.07 0.32 14.73
CA MET A 381 -29.92 -1.07 15.17
C MET A 381 -28.66 -1.16 16.03
N LYS A 382 -28.82 -1.05 17.35
CA LYS A 382 -27.74 -1.39 18.30
C LYS A 382 -27.50 -2.89 18.22
N ARG A 383 -26.50 -3.32 17.46
CA ARG A 383 -26.04 -4.72 17.48
C ARG A 383 -25.48 -5.06 18.85
N THR A 384 -26.00 -6.11 19.45
CA THR A 384 -25.50 -6.59 20.74
C THR A 384 -24.19 -7.35 20.53
N ARG A 385 -23.32 -7.35 21.56
CA ARG A 385 -22.01 -8.04 21.54
C ARG A 385 -22.09 -9.50 21.09
N GLN A 386 -23.25 -10.16 21.29
CA GLN A 386 -23.51 -11.53 20.87
C GLN A 386 -23.65 -11.69 19.34
N GLU A 387 -24.19 -10.70 18.63
CA GLU A 387 -24.31 -10.75 17.17
C GLU A 387 -22.94 -10.60 16.50
N LYS A 388 -22.08 -9.71 17.02
CA LYS A 388 -20.69 -9.56 16.54
C LYS A 388 -19.88 -10.87 16.69
N ILE A 389 -20.10 -11.61 17.78
CA ILE A 389 -19.46 -12.92 18.01
C ILE A 389 -19.99 -13.98 17.03
N LYS A 390 -21.30 -13.94 16.70
CA LYS A 390 -21.92 -14.88 15.77
C LYS A 390 -21.37 -14.73 14.34
N TYR A 391 -21.15 -13.49 13.89
CA TYR A 391 -20.56 -13.18 12.58
C TYR A 391 -19.07 -13.57 12.47
N SER A 392 -18.28 -13.32 13.51
CA SER A 392 -16.86 -13.75 13.57
C SER A 392 -16.72 -15.28 13.47
N LYS A 393 -17.62 -16.03 14.11
CA LYS A 393 -17.68 -17.50 14.02
C LYS A 393 -18.04 -17.98 12.61
N ALA A 394 -19.04 -17.36 11.98
CA ALA A 394 -19.47 -17.72 10.63
C ALA A 394 -18.36 -17.48 9.58
N SER A 395 -17.62 -16.37 9.69
CA SER A 395 -16.47 -16.07 8.80
C SER A 395 -15.32 -17.08 8.95
N LYS A 396 -14.98 -17.46 10.20
CA LYS A 396 -13.99 -18.51 10.48
C LYS A 396 -14.41 -19.89 9.98
N GLU A 397 -15.68 -20.25 10.11
CA GLU A 397 -16.20 -21.53 9.58
C GLU A 397 -16.19 -21.57 8.04
N ARG A 398 -16.42 -20.43 7.38
CA ARG A 398 -16.32 -20.29 5.91
C ARG A 398 -14.87 -20.47 5.44
N LYS A 399 -13.88 -19.81 6.08
CA LYS A 399 -12.44 -20.00 5.80
C LYS A 399 -12.02 -21.47 5.97
N ASN A 400 -12.49 -22.15 7.01
CA ASN A 400 -12.17 -23.57 7.24
C ASN A 400 -12.80 -24.53 6.21
N ARG A 401 -13.97 -24.20 5.63
CA ARG A 401 -14.57 -25.01 4.56
C ARG A 401 -13.81 -24.86 3.24
N VAL A 402 -13.32 -23.66 2.93
CA VAL A 402 -12.50 -23.41 1.73
C VAL A 402 -11.15 -24.12 1.84
N LEU A 403 -10.47 -24.03 2.99
CA LEU A 403 -9.22 -24.76 3.26
C LEU A 403 -9.37 -26.29 3.20
N LYS A 404 -10.51 -26.84 3.62
CA LYS A 404 -10.79 -28.29 3.52
C LYS A 404 -11.10 -28.73 2.08
N LYS A 405 -11.66 -27.86 1.24
CA LYS A 405 -11.88 -28.15 -0.19
C LYS A 405 -10.56 -28.16 -0.97
N ASN A 406 -9.64 -27.24 -0.66
CA ASN A 406 -8.35 -27.14 -1.34
C ASN A 406 -7.33 -28.22 -0.93
N LYS A 407 -7.57 -28.95 0.18
CA LYS A 407 -6.77 -30.12 0.58
C LYS A 407 -7.27 -31.45 -0.01
N LYS A 408 -8.37 -31.44 -0.76
CA LYS A 408 -8.97 -32.63 -1.40
C LYS A 408 -8.84 -32.66 -2.93
N LEU A 409 -8.17 -31.66 -3.49
CA LEU A 409 -7.61 -31.64 -4.84
C LEU A 409 -6.10 -31.79 -4.68
#